data_AF-A0A1V8TF04-F1
#
_entry.id   AF-A0A1V8TF04-F1
#
_cell.length_a   1.000
_cell.length_b   1.000
_cell.length_c   1.000
_cell.angle_alpha   90.00
_cell.angle_beta   90.00
_cell.angle_gamma   90.00
#
_symmetry.space_group_name_H-M   'P 1'
#
loop_
_entity.id
_entity.type
_entity.pdbx_description
1 polymer ?
#
loop_
_entity_poly.entity_id
_entity_poly.type
_entity_poly.pdbx_seq_one_letter_code
_entity_poly.pdbx_strand_id
1 'polypeptide(L)'
;MKTFSIALTAGLASTAAAYHCVNLTVPVDVSARNAVFNVSAPQNNIEVTEFILNDAQQGTNYTAAVLAGVLQYATVKGHYNLAATYCVPGQQQGRPGGYGRHGGWNKGQQGGQQQPKDLQILTHGIGFDRSYWDLPYNAPNYVSLRK
;
A
#
# COMPACT_ATOMS: atom_id res chain seq x y z
N MET A 1 26.09 -14.07 57.88
CA MET A 1 24.85 -13.74 57.16
C MET A 1 25.25 -13.27 55.77
N LYS A 2 24.91 -14.02 54.71
CA LYS A 2 25.34 -13.73 53.33
C LYS A 2 24.27 -12.87 52.66
N THR A 3 24.61 -11.64 52.30
CA THR A 3 23.73 -10.72 51.56
C THR A 3 23.74 -11.08 50.08
N PHE A 4 22.58 -11.47 49.55
CA PHE A 4 22.41 -11.72 48.11
C PHE A 4 22.22 -10.37 47.40
N SER A 5 23.11 -10.08 46.45
CA SER A 5 23.02 -8.90 45.59
C SER A 5 21.93 -9.13 44.53
N ILE A 6 20.91 -8.27 44.52
CA ILE A 6 19.83 -8.30 43.53
C ILE A 6 20.36 -7.63 42.25
N ALA A 7 20.49 -8.42 41.18
CA ALA A 7 20.84 -7.91 39.85
C ALA A 7 19.60 -7.21 39.24
N LEU A 8 19.74 -5.92 38.95
CA LEU A 8 18.72 -5.10 38.31
C LEU A 8 18.72 -5.40 36.80
N THR A 9 17.72 -6.13 36.30
CA THR A 9 17.51 -6.32 34.86
C THR A 9 16.94 -5.03 34.26
N ALA A 10 17.79 -4.27 33.57
CA ALA A 10 17.35 -3.13 32.76
C ALA A 10 16.55 -3.63 31.55
N GLY A 11 15.22 -3.46 31.58
CA GLY A 11 14.35 -3.77 30.47
C GLY A 11 14.68 -2.93 29.23
N LEU A 12 14.82 -3.59 28.08
CA LEU A 12 14.93 -2.92 26.78
C LEU A 12 13.60 -2.20 26.47
N ALA A 13 13.54 -0.90 26.71
CA ALA A 13 12.43 -0.08 26.27
C ALA A 13 12.49 0.06 24.73
N SER A 14 11.61 -0.65 24.03
CA SER A 14 11.39 -0.43 22.61
C SER A 14 10.77 0.96 22.42
N THR A 15 11.53 1.86 21.79
CA THR A 15 11.01 3.18 21.42
C THR A 15 10.05 3.00 20.24
N ALA A 16 8.75 3.09 20.49
CA ALA A 16 7.78 3.24 19.42
C ALA A 16 8.06 4.59 18.74
N ALA A 17 8.24 4.60 17.42
CA ALA A 17 8.22 5.84 16.66
C ALA A 17 6.81 6.43 16.82
N ALA A 18 6.71 7.59 17.45
CA ALA A 18 5.45 8.33 17.52
C ALA A 18 5.18 8.92 16.14
N TYR A 19 4.02 8.63 15.56
CA TYR A 19 3.54 9.25 14.33
C TYR A 19 2.31 10.10 14.64
N HIS A 20 2.14 11.21 13.92
CA HIS A 20 0.88 11.95 13.90
C HIS A 20 0.12 11.58 12.64
N CYS A 21 -0.94 10.80 12.81
CA CYS A 21 -1.75 10.30 11.72
C CYS A 21 -3.11 11.00 11.65
N VAL A 22 -3.54 11.36 10.45
CA VAL A 22 -4.88 11.89 10.17
C VAL A 22 -5.57 11.00 9.13
N ASN A 23 -6.85 10.74 9.35
CA ASN A 23 -7.70 10.12 8.35
C ASN A 23 -8.14 11.19 7.36
N LEU A 24 -8.07 10.88 6.07
CA LEU A 24 -8.45 11.75 4.98
C LEU A 24 -9.43 11.02 4.06
N THR A 25 -10.26 11.80 3.37
CA THR A 25 -11.10 11.31 2.29
C THR A 25 -10.72 12.06 1.02
N VAL A 26 -10.32 11.31 0.00
CA VAL A 26 -9.84 11.86 -1.27
C VAL A 26 -10.91 11.60 -2.34
N PRO A 27 -11.65 12.62 -2.79
CA PRO A 27 -12.59 12.47 -3.90
C PRO A 27 -11.80 12.31 -5.21
N VAL A 28 -12.19 11.33 -6.01
CA VAL A 28 -11.59 11.05 -7.32
C VAL A 28 -12.65 10.71 -8.35
N ASP A 29 -12.42 11.16 -9.56
CA ASP A 29 -13.21 10.80 -10.73
C ASP A 29 -12.45 9.72 -11.49
N VAL A 30 -13.00 8.51 -11.51
CA VAL A 30 -12.37 7.36 -12.15
C VAL A 30 -13.13 7.02 -13.41
N SER A 31 -12.39 6.77 -14.49
CA SER A 31 -12.94 6.21 -15.72
C SER A 31 -12.13 5.03 -16.20
N ALA A 32 -12.81 3.97 -16.60
CA ALA A 32 -12.21 2.79 -17.22
C ALA A 32 -12.90 2.50 -18.55
N ARG A 33 -12.12 2.04 -19.53
CA ARG A 33 -12.64 1.62 -20.84
C ARG A 33 -12.62 0.10 -20.88
N ASN A 34 -13.80 -0.51 -20.79
CA ASN A 34 -13.97 -1.96 -20.78
C ASN A 34 -14.33 -2.44 -22.17
N ALA A 35 -13.68 -3.50 -22.63
CA ALA A 35 -14.09 -4.19 -23.85
C ALA A 35 -15.48 -4.80 -23.65
N VAL A 36 -16.35 -4.63 -24.64
CA VAL A 36 -17.66 -5.28 -24.66
C VAL A 36 -17.56 -6.45 -25.62
N PHE A 37 -17.76 -7.66 -25.13
CA PHE A 37 -17.71 -8.87 -25.94
C PHE A 37 -19.13 -9.33 -26.27
N ASN A 38 -19.41 -9.51 -27.56
CA ASN A 38 -20.65 -10.09 -28.06
C ASN A 38 -20.47 -11.61 -28.20
N VAL A 39 -20.32 -12.29 -27.06
CA VAL A 39 -20.18 -13.75 -26.98
C VAL A 39 -21.30 -14.30 -26.10
N SER A 40 -22.03 -15.29 -26.61
CA SER A 40 -23.02 -16.01 -25.82
C SER A 40 -22.35 -17.06 -24.94
N ALA A 41 -22.86 -17.26 -23.73
CA ALA A 41 -22.40 -18.36 -22.88
C ALA A 41 -22.66 -19.71 -23.59
N PRO A 42 -21.66 -20.60 -23.70
CA PRO A 42 -21.85 -21.93 -24.27
C PRO A 42 -22.94 -22.72 -23.54
N GLN A 43 -23.81 -23.39 -24.28
CA GLN A 43 -24.95 -24.15 -23.74
C GLN A 43 -24.68 -25.65 -23.60
N ASN A 44 -23.59 -26.14 -24.20
CA ASN A 44 -23.22 -27.56 -24.18
C ASN A 44 -21.70 -27.75 -24.38
N ASN A 45 -21.25 -29.00 -24.22
CA ASN A 45 -19.84 -29.36 -24.29
C ASN A 45 -19.21 -29.09 -25.66
N ILE A 46 -19.99 -29.13 -26.74
CA ILE A 46 -19.50 -28.85 -28.10
C ILE A 46 -19.17 -27.35 -28.20
N GLU A 47 -20.09 -26.49 -27.78
CA GLU A 47 -19.89 -25.02 -27.81
C GLU A 47 -18.74 -24.57 -26.89
N VAL A 48 -18.54 -25.22 -25.73
CA VAL A 48 -17.37 -24.95 -24.87
C VAL A 48 -16.08 -25.29 -25.62
N THR A 49 -16.05 -26.43 -26.30
CA THR A 49 -14.89 -26.87 -27.08
C THR A 49 -14.59 -25.88 -28.20
N GLU A 50 -15.61 -25.46 -28.95
CA GLU A 50 -15.47 -24.48 -30.03
C GLU A 50 -14.98 -23.12 -29.53
N PHE A 51 -15.50 -22.61 -28.41
CA PHE A 51 -15.03 -21.36 -27.80
C PHE A 51 -13.53 -21.40 -27.50
N ILE A 52 -13.04 -22.48 -26.86
CA ILE A 52 -11.62 -22.64 -26.53
C ILE A 52 -10.77 -22.81 -27.79
N LEU A 53 -11.24 -23.59 -28.77
CA LEU A 53 -10.51 -23.77 -30.02
C LEU A 53 -10.36 -22.46 -30.79
N ASN A 54 -11.42 -21.65 -30.85
CA ASN A 54 -11.37 -20.35 -31.52
C ASN A 54 -10.43 -19.38 -30.80
N ASP A 55 -10.44 -19.35 -29.46
CA ASP A 55 -9.57 -18.47 -28.65
C ASP A 55 -8.08 -18.87 -28.73
N ALA A 56 -7.80 -20.17 -28.74
CA ALA A 56 -6.42 -20.70 -28.76
C ALA A 56 -5.85 -20.88 -30.18
N GLN A 57 -6.65 -20.71 -31.23
CA GLN A 57 -6.19 -20.92 -32.60
C GLN A 57 -5.09 -19.93 -32.96
N GLN A 58 -3.96 -20.46 -33.42
CA GLN A 58 -2.83 -19.63 -33.83
C GLN A 58 -3.14 -18.88 -35.13
N GLY A 59 -2.70 -17.63 -35.20
CA GLY A 59 -2.87 -16.79 -36.39
C GLY A 59 -4.26 -16.18 -36.55
N THR A 60 -5.19 -16.44 -35.63
CA THR A 60 -6.49 -15.75 -35.55
C THR A 60 -6.49 -14.78 -34.37
N ASN A 61 -7.36 -13.78 -34.43
CA ASN A 61 -7.60 -12.85 -33.33
C ASN A 61 -9.07 -12.94 -32.93
N TYR A 62 -9.41 -14.03 -32.25
CA TYR A 62 -10.78 -14.30 -31.86
C TYR A 62 -11.32 -13.24 -30.91
N THR A 63 -10.50 -12.72 -29.99
CA THR A 63 -10.87 -11.61 -29.10
C THR A 63 -11.35 -10.37 -29.87
N ALA A 64 -10.68 -10.02 -30.98
CA ALA A 64 -11.12 -8.94 -31.86
C ALA A 64 -12.38 -9.31 -32.68
N ALA A 65 -12.56 -10.57 -33.04
CA ALA A 65 -13.74 -11.04 -33.76
C ALA A 65 -15.01 -10.99 -32.90
N VAL A 66 -14.90 -11.26 -31.60
CA VAL A 66 -16.04 -11.23 -30.65
C VAL A 66 -16.21 -9.89 -29.94
N LEU A 67 -15.35 -8.90 -30.19
CA LEU A 67 -15.54 -7.53 -29.74
C LEU A 67 -16.82 -6.95 -30.39
N ALA A 68 -17.73 -6.42 -29.57
CA ALA A 68 -19.10 -6.11 -29.94
C ALA A 68 -19.22 -4.92 -30.92
N GLY A 69 -19.02 -5.17 -32.22
CA GLY A 69 -19.46 -4.32 -33.34
C GLY A 69 -19.38 -2.80 -33.07
N VAL A 70 -20.52 -2.09 -33.15
CA VAL A 70 -20.61 -0.62 -33.02
C VAL A 70 -20.21 -0.08 -31.63
N LEU A 71 -20.20 -0.92 -30.59
CA LEU A 71 -19.79 -0.56 -29.22
C LEU A 71 -18.66 -1.47 -28.73
N GLN A 72 -17.52 -1.44 -29.42
CA GLN A 72 -16.33 -2.24 -29.09
C GLN A 72 -15.86 -2.02 -27.65
N TYR A 73 -16.05 -0.81 -27.12
CA TYR A 73 -15.67 -0.47 -25.76
C TYR A 73 -16.71 0.42 -25.10
N ALA A 74 -17.02 0.12 -23.85
CA ALA A 74 -17.84 0.96 -23.00
C ALA A 74 -16.94 1.68 -21.99
N THR A 75 -17.10 3.00 -21.89
CA THR A 75 -16.46 3.77 -20.82
C THR A 75 -17.36 3.76 -19.59
N VAL A 76 -16.87 3.15 -18.52
CA VAL A 76 -17.48 3.21 -17.20
C VAL A 76 -16.85 4.37 -16.45
N LYS A 77 -17.67 5.23 -15.85
CA LYS A 77 -17.24 6.36 -15.03
C LYS A 77 -17.87 6.27 -13.65
N GLY A 78 -17.17 6.76 -12.65
CA GLY A 78 -17.68 6.86 -11.30
C GLY A 78 -16.93 7.91 -10.49
N HIS A 79 -17.64 8.50 -9.55
CA HIS A 79 -17.10 9.40 -8.54
C HIS A 79 -16.94 8.61 -7.25
N TYR A 80 -15.72 8.57 -6.71
CA TYR A 80 -15.41 7.77 -5.52
C TYR A 80 -14.71 8.60 -4.45
N ASN A 81 -15.03 8.29 -3.21
CA ASN A 81 -14.36 8.87 -2.04
C ASN A 81 -13.40 7.82 -1.46
N LEU A 82 -12.11 7.98 -1.72
CA LEU A 82 -11.09 7.06 -1.23
C LEU A 82 -10.78 7.38 0.23
N ALA A 83 -10.87 6.38 1.10
CA ALA A 83 -10.38 6.51 2.47
C ALA A 83 -8.86 6.35 2.49
N ALA A 84 -8.16 7.31 3.10
CA ALA A 84 -6.71 7.31 3.24
C ALA A 84 -6.29 7.70 4.66
N THR A 85 -5.09 7.30 5.04
CA THR A 85 -4.44 7.75 6.28
C THR A 85 -3.11 8.39 5.91
N TYR A 86 -2.89 9.62 6.34
CA TYR A 86 -1.61 10.31 6.19
C TYR A 86 -0.94 10.42 7.56
N CYS A 87 0.32 10.00 7.66
CA CYS A 87 1.08 10.06 8.89
C CYS A 87 2.39 10.81 8.68
N VAL A 88 2.73 11.66 9.63
CA VAL A 88 4.05 12.29 9.71
C VAL A 88 4.79 11.78 10.94
N PRO A 89 6.11 11.58 10.87
CA PRO A 89 6.89 11.24 12.05
C PRO A 89 6.77 12.38 13.07
N GLY A 90 6.47 12.02 14.33
CA GLY A 90 6.52 12.93 15.46
C GLY A 90 7.95 13.41 15.71
N GLN A 91 8.09 14.49 16.47
CA GLN A 91 9.41 14.97 16.87
C GLN A 91 10.16 13.85 17.58
N GLN A 92 11.30 13.47 17.03
CA GLN A 92 12.26 12.68 17.78
C GLN A 92 12.81 13.58 18.88
N GLN A 93 12.24 13.51 20.09
CA GLN A 93 12.89 14.02 21.29
C GLN A 93 14.27 13.34 21.33
N GLY A 94 15.33 14.15 21.23
CA GLY A 94 16.66 13.72 20.78
C GLY A 94 17.07 12.34 21.24
N ARG A 95 17.29 11.42 20.28
CA ARG A 95 18.13 10.25 20.53
C ARG A 95 19.53 10.79 20.90
N PRO A 96 20.11 10.45 22.07
CA PRO A 96 21.55 10.59 22.25
C PRO A 96 22.19 9.82 21.09
N GLY A 97 23.04 10.51 20.34
CA GLY A 97 23.58 10.02 19.08
C GLY A 97 24.02 8.57 19.15
N GLY A 98 23.57 7.76 18.19
CA GLY A 98 24.27 6.52 17.86
C GLY A 98 25.71 6.88 17.49
N TYR A 99 26.66 6.06 17.94
CA TYR A 99 28.11 6.25 17.76
C TYR A 99 28.48 6.45 16.28
N GLY A 100 28.42 7.70 15.82
CA GLY A 100 29.14 8.20 14.66
C GLY A 100 30.58 8.42 15.10
N ARG A 101 31.41 7.39 14.94
CA ARG A 101 32.85 7.53 15.16
C ARG A 101 33.40 8.39 14.01
N HIS A 102 33.83 9.59 14.36
CA HIS A 102 34.54 10.60 13.55
C HIS A 102 33.67 11.56 12.72
N GLY A 103 33.74 12.84 13.11
CA GLY A 103 33.33 13.98 12.27
C GLY A 103 32.47 14.98 13.03
N GLY A 104 33.11 15.84 13.83
CA GLY A 104 32.42 16.89 14.58
C GLY A 104 31.63 17.83 13.68
N TRP A 105 30.44 18.20 14.13
CA TRP A 105 29.68 19.35 13.67
C TRP A 105 28.97 19.97 14.86
N ASN A 106 29.28 21.24 15.12
CA ASN A 106 28.48 22.09 15.98
C ASN A 106 27.06 22.15 15.40
N LYS A 107 26.09 21.51 16.05
CA LYS A 107 24.67 21.82 15.83
C LYS A 107 24.09 22.28 17.14
N GLY A 108 23.90 23.60 17.21
CA GLY A 108 22.97 24.23 18.12
C GLY A 108 21.64 23.48 18.05
N GLN A 109 21.23 23.06 19.23
CA GLN A 109 20.02 22.35 19.53
C GLN A 109 18.84 23.32 19.32
N GLN A 110 18.19 23.24 18.16
CA GLN A 110 16.85 23.80 17.96
C GLN A 110 15.99 22.70 17.36
N GLY A 111 15.18 22.08 18.23
CA GLY A 111 14.16 21.09 17.88
C GLY A 111 13.03 21.74 17.09
N GLY A 112 13.28 22.00 15.81
CA GLY A 112 12.28 22.40 14.85
C GLY A 112 11.70 21.20 14.12
N GLN A 113 10.39 21.20 13.92
CA GLN A 113 9.70 20.14 13.19
C GLN A 113 10.21 20.06 11.75
N GLN A 114 11.13 19.13 11.49
CA GLN A 114 11.62 18.86 10.14
C GLN A 114 10.48 18.20 9.35
N GLN A 115 9.82 18.97 8.49
CA GLN A 115 8.83 18.44 7.55
C GLN A 115 9.49 17.37 6.67
N PRO A 116 8.84 16.20 6.48
CA PRO A 116 9.38 15.15 5.62
C PRO A 116 9.54 15.69 4.20
N LYS A 117 10.68 15.41 3.57
CA LYS A 117 11.01 15.87 2.21
C LYS A 117 10.48 14.92 1.13
N ASP A 118 10.16 13.69 1.51
CA ASP A 118 9.70 12.62 0.64
C ASP A 118 8.32 12.14 1.10
N LEU A 119 7.41 11.90 0.14
CA LEU A 119 6.10 11.30 0.38
C LEU A 119 6.09 9.87 -0.13
N GLN A 120 5.82 8.91 0.76
CA GLN A 120 5.57 7.53 0.39
C GLN A 120 4.07 7.29 0.24
N ILE A 121 3.65 6.79 -0.92
CA ILE A 121 2.28 6.41 -1.20
C ILE A 121 2.21 4.90 -1.25
N LEU A 122 1.27 4.31 -0.51
CA LEU A 122 1.06 2.87 -0.46
C LEU A 122 -0.38 2.55 -0.85
N THR A 123 -0.55 1.70 -1.87
CA THR A 123 -1.84 1.25 -2.38
C THR A 123 -1.93 -0.26 -2.26
N HIS A 124 -3.06 -0.80 -1.81
CA HIS A 124 -3.27 -2.24 -1.75
C HIS A 124 -3.83 -2.78 -3.07
N GLY A 125 -3.83 -4.11 -3.23
CA GLY A 125 -4.46 -4.80 -4.35
C GLY A 125 -5.95 -5.08 -4.16
N ILE A 126 -6.56 -5.76 -5.14
CA ILE A 126 -7.96 -6.21 -5.07
C ILE A 126 -8.19 -7.16 -3.90
N GLY A 127 -9.30 -6.99 -3.18
CA GLY A 127 -9.66 -7.83 -2.03
C GLY A 127 -8.94 -7.49 -0.71
N PHE A 128 -8.13 -6.44 -0.70
CA PHE A 128 -7.45 -5.93 0.50
C PHE A 128 -7.94 -4.51 0.85
N ASP A 129 -7.54 -4.04 2.02
CA ASP A 129 -7.74 -2.65 2.45
C ASP A 129 -6.42 -2.07 3.02
N ARG A 130 -6.50 -0.90 3.69
CA ARG A 130 -5.33 -0.24 4.30
C ARG A 130 -4.52 -1.13 5.25
N SER A 131 -5.13 -2.13 5.89
CA SER A 131 -4.47 -3.06 6.82
C SER A 131 -3.39 -3.91 6.16
N TYR A 132 -3.43 -4.05 4.82
CA TYR A 132 -2.37 -4.72 4.07
C TYR A 132 -0.99 -4.09 4.30
N TRP A 133 -0.95 -2.75 4.39
CA TRP A 133 0.27 -1.99 4.66
C TRP A 133 0.38 -1.56 6.14
N ASP A 134 -0.74 -1.46 6.85
CA ASP A 134 -0.79 -1.14 8.29
C ASP A 134 -0.84 -2.42 9.15
N LEU A 135 0.26 -3.19 9.11
CA LEU A 135 0.37 -4.44 9.85
C LEU A 135 0.56 -4.18 11.36
N PRO A 136 -0.08 -4.97 12.25
CA PRO A 136 0.04 -4.80 13.70
C PRO A 136 1.41 -5.22 14.27
N TYR A 137 2.28 -5.83 13.46
CA TYR A 137 3.58 -6.36 13.90
C TYR A 137 4.70 -5.30 13.82
N ASN A 138 5.36 -5.06 14.96
CA ASN A 138 6.51 -4.16 15.09
C ASN A 138 7.78 -4.78 14.50
N ALA A 139 7.93 -4.76 13.19
CA ALA A 139 9.22 -5.06 12.58
C ALA A 139 10.07 -3.77 12.52
N PRO A 140 11.33 -3.79 12.98
CA PRO A 140 12.17 -2.59 13.10
C PRO A 140 12.55 -1.91 11.77
N ASN A 141 12.22 -2.53 10.62
CA ASN A 141 12.67 -2.11 9.29
C ASN A 141 11.52 -1.86 8.30
N TYR A 142 10.26 -1.90 8.73
CA TYR A 142 9.11 -1.66 7.86
C TYR A 142 8.37 -0.39 8.30
N VAL A 143 7.96 0.42 7.34
CA VAL A 143 7.09 1.59 7.58
C VAL A 143 5.68 1.05 7.84
N SER A 144 5.36 0.80 9.11
CA SER A 144 3.99 0.59 9.57
C SER A 144 3.40 1.91 10.06
N LEU A 145 2.23 2.28 9.53
CA LEU A 145 1.56 3.54 9.84
C LEU A 145 0.71 3.41 11.11
N ARG A 146 1.33 3.47 12.30
CA ARG A 146 0.56 3.41 13.55
C ARG A 146 -0.07 4.74 13.95
N LYS A 147 -1.34 4.68 14.35
CA LYS A 147 -2.07 5.69 15.12
C LYS A 147 -1.61 5.74 16.58
#